data_AF-A0A7W9Q8A2-F1
#
_entry.id   AF-A0A7W9Q8A2-F1
#
_cell.length_a   1.000
_cell.length_b   1.000
_cell.length_c   1.000
_cell.angle_alpha   90.00
_cell.angle_beta   90.00
_cell.angle_gamma   90.00
#
_symmetry.space_group_name_H-M   'P 1'
#
loop_
_entity.id
_entity.type
_entity.pdbx_description
1 polymer ?
#
loop_
_entity_poly.entity_id
_entity_poly.type
_entity_poly.pdbx_seq_one_letter_code
_entity_poly.pdbx_strand_id
1 'polypeptide(L)' 'MAAKRMRLAQRRKSAGYSQEKLAERLGIERSTVVRWETAESEPQPWVRPKLAAALKVTLDELQS' A
#
# COMPACT_ATOMS: atom_id res chain seq x y z
N MET A 1 -0.43 -8.10 14.53
CA MET A 1 -0.98 -8.02 13.16
C MET A 1 -2.04 -6.92 12.93
N ALA A 2 -2.21 -5.95 13.85
CA ALA A 2 -2.97 -4.71 13.59
C ALA A 2 -2.06 -3.53 13.17
N ALA A 3 -0.80 -3.53 13.61
CA ALA A 3 0.17 -2.46 13.31
C ALA A 3 0.49 -2.32 11.81
N LYS A 4 0.63 -3.44 11.08
CA LYS A 4 0.87 -3.46 9.62
C LYS A 4 -0.24 -2.76 8.82
N ARG A 5 -1.51 -2.97 9.21
CA ARG A 5 -2.72 -2.37 8.59
C ARG A 5 -2.71 -0.85 8.68
N MET A 6 -2.48 -0.35 9.90
CA MET A 6 -2.44 1.08 10.18
C MET A 6 -1.29 1.78 9.45
N ARG A 7 -0.14 1.10 9.30
CA ARG A 7 1.05 1.65 8.64
C ARG A 7 0.84 1.88 7.15
N LEU A 8 0.21 0.97 6.40
CA LEU A 8 -0.01 1.16 4.97
C LEU A 8 -0.96 2.33 4.69
N ALA A 9 -2.11 2.37 5.37
CA ALA A 9 -3.08 3.45 5.22
C ALA A 9 -2.49 4.81 5.61
N GLN A 10 -1.67 4.85 6.66
CA GLN A 10 -1.00 6.07 7.09
C GLN A 10 0.09 6.51 6.10
N ARG A 11 0.94 5.60 5.62
CA ARG A 11 1.94 5.90 4.59
C ARG A 11 1.29 6.39 3.29
N ARG A 12 0.18 5.78 2.86
CA ARG A 12 -0.61 6.26 1.72
C ARG A 12 -1.08 7.70 1.92
N LYS A 13 -1.66 8.01 3.08
CA LYS A 13 -2.11 9.37 3.42
C LYS A 13 -0.95 10.36 3.48
N SER A 14 0.18 9.99 4.08
CA SER A 14 1.41 10.81 4.13
C SER A 14 2.00 11.06 2.74
N ALA A 15 1.85 10.13 1.82
CA ALA A 15 2.23 10.29 0.42
C ALA A 15 1.19 11.08 -0.42
N GLY A 16 0.08 11.51 0.19
CA GLY A 16 -0.95 12.34 -0.45
C GLY A 16 -1.93 11.58 -1.35
N TYR A 17 -2.00 10.25 -1.23
CA TYR A 17 -2.85 9.41 -2.08
C TYR A 17 -4.19 9.08 -1.41
N SER A 18 -5.28 9.11 -2.18
CA SER A 18 -6.50 8.34 -1.86
C SER A 18 -6.29 6.87 -2.22
N GLN A 19 -7.20 5.99 -1.79
CA GLN A 19 -7.15 4.58 -2.20
C GLN A 19 -7.30 4.45 -3.71
N GLU A 20 -8.18 5.23 -4.34
CA GLU A 20 -8.35 5.31 -5.79
C GLU A 20 -7.05 5.76 -6.49
N LYS A 21 -6.46 6.88 -6.07
CA LYS A 21 -5.24 7.40 -6.71
C LYS A 21 -4.05 6.46 -6.58
N LEU A 22 -3.92 5.77 -5.44
CA LEU A 22 -2.88 4.76 -5.27
C LEU A 22 -3.13 3.57 -6.20
N ALA A 23 -4.38 3.11 -6.30
CA ALA A 23 -4.75 2.00 -7.17
C ALA A 23 -4.49 2.32 -8.66
N GLU A 24 -4.90 3.51 -9.11
CA GLU A 24 -4.60 4.03 -10.45
C GLU A 24 -3.10 4.08 -10.71
N ARG A 25 -2.31 4.60 -9.76
CA ARG A 25 -0.86 4.69 -9.89
C ARG A 25 -0.19 3.31 -10.01
N LEU A 26 -0.76 2.30 -9.36
CA LEU A 26 -0.25 0.93 -9.38
C LEU A 26 -0.82 0.08 -10.53
N GLY A 27 -1.86 0.58 -11.22
CA GLY A 27 -2.58 -0.16 -12.26
C GLY A 27 -3.35 -1.36 -11.71
N ILE A 28 -3.94 -1.21 -10.51
CA ILE A 28 -4.71 -2.26 -9.83
C ILE A 28 -6.09 -1.76 -9.43
N GLU A 29 -6.94 -2.70 -9.05
CA GLU A 29 -8.26 -2.44 -8.47
C GLU A 29 -8.16 -1.73 -7.11
N ARG A 30 -8.99 -0.71 -6.88
CA ARG A 30 -9.10 -0.04 -5.57
C ARG A 30 -9.40 -1.02 -4.43
N SER A 31 -10.25 -2.01 -4.69
CA SER A 31 -10.59 -3.06 -3.73
C SER A 31 -9.36 -3.84 -3.25
N THR A 32 -8.32 -3.96 -4.07
CA THR A 32 -7.04 -4.58 -3.70
C THR A 32 -6.31 -3.73 -2.65
N VAL A 33 -6.28 -2.40 -2.83
CA VAL A 33 -5.69 -1.48 -1.85
C VAL A 33 -6.44 -1.54 -0.53
N VAL A 34 -7.79 -1.60 -0.56
CA VAL A 34 -8.61 -1.76 0.64
C VAL A 34 -8.24 -3.05 1.37
N ARG A 35 -8.16 -4.18 0.67
CA ARG A 35 -7.79 -5.48 1.26
C ARG A 35 -6.40 -5.49 1.89
N TRP A 36 -5.45 -4.72 1.36
CA TRP A 36 -4.14 -4.56 1.99
C TRP A 36 -4.23 -3.73 3.27
N GLU A 37 -5.00 -2.64 3.26
CA GLU A 37 -5.20 -1.78 4.43
C GLU A 37 -6.00 -2.47 5.53
N THR A 38 -6.92 -3.39 5.19
CA THR A 38 -7.65 -4.23 6.15
C THR A 38 -6.90 -5.53 6.51
N ALA A 39 -5.70 -5.74 5.94
CA ALA A 39 -4.95 -7.01 5.91
C ALA A 39 -5.81 -8.27 5.78
N GLU A 40 -6.75 -8.22 4.85
CA GLU A 40 -7.38 -9.39 4.24
C GLU A 40 -6.44 -10.04 3.22
N SER A 41 -5.50 -9.27 2.65
CA SER A 41 -4.45 -9.79 1.77
C SER A 41 -3.17 -8.97 1.91
N GLU A 42 -2.05 -9.51 1.42
CA GLU A 42 -0.78 -8.78 1.34
C GLU A 42 -0.46 -8.39 -0.11
N PRO A 43 0.32 -7.31 -0.34
CA PRO A 43 0.81 -6.95 -1.66
C PRO A 43 1.68 -8.07 -2.24
N GLN A 44 1.37 -8.46 -3.47
CA GLN A 44 2.11 -9.50 -4.18
C GLN A 44 3.54 -9.05 -4.49
N PRO A 45 4.53 -9.97 -4.56
CA PRO A 45 5.95 -9.61 -4.70
C PRO A 45 6.24 -8.65 -5.86
N TRP A 46 5.57 -8.78 -7.00
CA TRP A 46 5.77 -7.91 -8.16
C TRP A 46 5.17 -6.50 -7.99
N VAL A 47 4.18 -6.32 -7.10
CA VAL A 47 3.59 -5.00 -6.83
C VAL A 47 4.36 -4.26 -5.73
N ARG A 48 5.07 -4.97 -4.85
CA ARG A 48 5.82 -4.37 -3.74
C ARG A 48 6.81 -3.28 -4.20
N PRO A 49 7.61 -3.44 -5.27
CA PRO A 49 8.51 -2.38 -5.74
C PRO A 49 7.75 -1.13 -6.20
N LYS A 50 6.64 -1.32 -6.94
CA LYS A 50 5.80 -0.20 -7.39
C LYS A 50 5.12 0.52 -6.22
N LEU A 51 4.66 -0.23 -5.23
CA LEU A 51 4.04 0.29 -4.01
C LEU A 51 5.04 1.08 -3.17
N ALA A 52 6.24 0.55 -2.95
CA ALA A 52 7.32 1.24 -2.25
C ALA A 52 7.71 2.55 -2.96
N ALA A 53 7.87 2.51 -4.28
CA ALA A 53 8.17 3.70 -5.08
C ALA A 53 7.05 4.75 -5.03
N ALA A 54 5.78 4.32 -5.12
CA ALA A 54 4.63 5.22 -5.02
C ALA A 54 4.58 5.89 -3.63
N LEU A 55 4.82 5.14 -2.57
CA LEU A 55 4.77 5.64 -1.20
C LEU A 55 6.05 6.36 -0.75
N LYS A 56 7.09 6.40 -1.59
CA LYS A 56 8.43 6.95 -1.28
C LYS A 56 9.05 6.32 -0.02
N VAL A 57 8.89 5.02 0.13
CA VAL A 57 9.45 4.23 1.23
C VAL A 57 10.30 3.09 0.67
N THR A 58 11.18 2.55 1.49
CA THR A 58 11.92 1.32 1.18
C THR A 58 11.02 0.08 1.29
N LEU A 59 11.45 -1.03 0.68
CA LEU A 59 10.74 -2.31 0.80
C LEU A 59 10.74 -2.84 2.25
N ASP A 60 11.78 -2.54 3.01
CA ASP A 60 11.87 -2.89 4.42
C ASP A 60 10.85 -2.08 5.24
N GLU A 61 10.76 -0.77 5.01
CA GLU A 61 9.73 0.09 5.61
C GLU A 61 8.29 -0.29 5.24
N LEU A 62 8.09 -0.93 4.08
CA LEU A 62 6.80 -1.45 3.65
C LEU A 62 6.42 -2.72 4.42
N GLN A 63 7.40 -3.49 4.89
CA GLN A 63 7.19 -4.77 5.59
C GLN A 63 7.21 -4.62 7.12
N SER A 64 7.82 -3.55 7.64
CA SER A 64 8.13 -3.35 9.05
C SER A 64 7.00 -2.89 9.95
#